data_AF-A0A3P1ZAJ6-F1
#
_entry.id   AF-A0A3P1ZAJ6-F1
#
_cell.length_a   1.000
_cell.length_b   1.000
_cell.length_c   1.000
_cell.angle_alpha   90.00
_cell.angle_beta   90.00
_cell.angle_gamma   90.00
#
_symmetry.space_group_name_H-M   'P 1'
#
loop_
_entity.id
_entity.type
_entity.pdbx_description
1 polymer ?
#
loop_
_entity_poly.entity_id
_entity_poly.type
_entity_poly.pdbx_seq_one_letter_code
_entity_poly.pdbx_strand_id
1 'polypeptide(L)'
;MAEKNSKDDASKSNRRPTKNYCLTFQHLPMYRLLYFCVFRLMAWLPDMGMRLQRLLSFSIEKNGAEKNEKSLEKSGQTGEQPSENGTAAARPQKHTDLHGRLLRHLEKHYELRFNLLTESPEFRRAGSDEPFESIDRRNFNSLTIEAVDKGIGVWSMDMERLLHSDRLPAYHPLTDYMERLPEWDGRDRVEELSLRIARGGVWREGFGVWLRAMAAQWMGRQLVAANALVPLLVSREQGMRKSTFCRMLMPPELADYYTDHPNLTAVGNVELQLAKLGLINLDEFDRYTPRQNATLKNLLQLSRICRRRAYRQQLLSLSRTASFIATSNERELLTDLTGSRRFLCIEISKPVDCTPIDHAQLFAQLRDEVVRGEPTYLTHEQETRLQMHNAKFRVPSPATEVFWEHFRLPQSGERVRLLTATEIFVKLQRAYPAALRGMNASRFGRTLRSMGLRTVHQHRGNCYRVVEKEKD
;
A
#
# COMPACT_ATOMS: atom_id res chain seq x y z
N MET A 1 -64.16 32.28 -28.77
CA MET A 1 -64.04 33.52 -27.97
C MET A 1 -62.77 33.37 -27.14
N ALA A 2 -61.59 33.73 -27.67
CA ALA A 2 -60.98 35.09 -27.67
C ALA A 2 -60.56 35.47 -26.24
N GLU A 3 -59.32 35.82 -25.86
CA GLU A 3 -58.03 36.20 -26.48
C GLU A 3 -56.91 35.96 -25.42
N LYS A 4 -55.69 35.46 -25.72
CA LYS A 4 -54.45 36.20 -26.16
C LYS A 4 -54.06 37.35 -25.19
N ASN A 5 -52.82 37.59 -24.74
CA ASN A 5 -51.47 37.49 -25.35
C ASN A 5 -50.40 37.77 -24.24
N SER A 6 -49.23 37.08 -24.25
CA SER A 6 -47.92 37.52 -24.78
C SER A 6 -47.18 38.57 -23.91
N LYS A 7 -46.07 38.27 -23.21
CA LYS A 7 -44.66 38.01 -23.62
C LYS A 7 -43.81 39.29 -23.80
N ASP A 8 -42.56 39.16 -23.36
CA ASP A 8 -41.34 39.86 -23.81
C ASP A 8 -41.14 41.31 -23.34
N ASP A 9 -39.94 41.89 -23.27
CA ASP A 9 -38.54 41.51 -23.10
C ASP A 9 -37.78 42.86 -23.02
N ALA A 10 -36.49 42.85 -22.65
CA ALA A 10 -35.47 43.84 -23.03
C ALA A 10 -34.66 44.55 -21.92
N SER A 11 -33.37 44.43 -22.18
CA SER A 11 -32.16 44.83 -21.48
C SER A 11 -31.68 46.27 -21.72
N LYS A 12 -30.69 46.67 -20.89
CA LYS A 12 -29.61 47.67 -21.06
C LYS A 12 -29.94 49.14 -20.70
N SER A 13 -29.19 49.71 -19.75
CA SER A 13 -28.01 50.54 -20.06
C SER A 13 -27.22 50.94 -18.79
N ASN A 14 -26.05 51.49 -19.04
CA ASN A 14 -24.83 51.55 -18.24
C ASN A 14 -24.71 52.88 -17.48
N ARG A 15 -24.20 52.89 -16.23
CA ARG A 15 -23.42 54.00 -15.62
C ARG A 15 -22.94 53.64 -14.20
N ARG A 16 -21.62 53.68 -13.98
CA ARG A 16 -20.98 53.69 -12.64
C ARG A 16 -21.26 55.05 -11.95
N PRO A 17 -21.23 55.13 -10.60
CA PRO A 17 -19.99 55.60 -9.96
C PRO A 17 -19.67 55.03 -8.56
N THR A 18 -18.37 55.06 -8.25
CA THR A 18 -17.69 55.38 -6.98
C THR A 18 -17.92 54.59 -5.67
N LYS A 19 -16.77 54.26 -5.07
CA LYS A 19 -16.50 53.61 -3.78
C LYS A 19 -17.19 54.28 -2.59
N ASN A 20 -17.65 53.48 -1.63
CA ASN A 20 -17.43 53.63 -0.18
C ASN A 20 -17.94 52.37 0.55
N TYR A 21 -17.02 51.49 0.95
CA TYR A 21 -17.31 50.41 1.90
C TYR A 21 -17.06 50.95 3.32
N CYS A 22 -18.13 51.21 4.06
CA CYS A 22 -18.09 51.34 5.51
C CYS A 22 -18.83 50.11 6.06
N LEU A 23 -18.08 49.06 6.43
CA LEU A 23 -18.59 47.92 7.17
C LEU A 23 -18.02 48.02 8.59
N THR A 24 -18.88 48.40 9.51
CA THR A 24 -18.69 48.36 10.95
C THR A 24 -18.56 46.91 11.41
N PHE A 25 -17.35 46.50 11.80
CA PHE A 25 -17.08 45.25 12.52
C PHE A 25 -17.03 45.55 14.03
N GLN A 26 -18.11 45.24 14.74
CA GLN A 26 -18.11 45.07 16.19
C GLN A 26 -18.09 43.57 16.49
N HIS A 27 -16.98 43.09 17.07
CA HIS A 27 -16.82 41.96 18.02
C HIS A 27 -15.40 41.39 17.92
N LEU A 28 -14.47 41.90 18.74
CA LEU A 28 -13.11 41.34 18.87
C LEU A 28 -12.59 41.41 20.33
N PRO A 29 -12.94 40.46 21.21
CA PRO A 29 -12.20 40.22 22.45
C PRO A 29 -11.28 38.98 22.38
N MET A 30 -11.50 38.03 21.46
CA MET A 30 -10.77 36.75 21.46
C MET A 30 -9.37 36.81 20.82
N TYR A 31 -9.17 37.70 19.83
CA TYR A 31 -7.88 37.84 19.14
C TYR A 31 -6.80 38.55 19.96
N ARG A 32 -7.18 39.43 20.90
CA ARG A 32 -6.22 40.09 21.81
C ARG A 32 -5.65 39.14 22.86
N LEU A 33 -6.41 38.16 23.33
CA LEU A 33 -5.90 37.14 24.28
C LEU A 33 -4.90 36.18 23.60
N LEU A 34 -5.19 35.72 22.37
CA LEU A 34 -4.28 34.84 21.65
C LEU A 34 -2.95 35.55 21.32
N TYR A 35 -3.00 36.82 20.91
CA TYR A 35 -1.78 37.59 20.65
C TYR A 35 -0.95 37.81 21.92
N PHE A 36 -1.58 38.08 23.06
CA PHE A 36 -0.87 38.27 24.34
C PHE A 36 -0.23 36.96 24.86
N CYS A 37 -0.91 35.82 24.69
CA CYS A 37 -0.39 34.50 25.06
C CYS A 37 0.79 34.07 24.16
N VAL A 38 0.71 34.29 22.85
CA VAL A 38 1.79 33.96 21.92
C VAL A 38 3.01 34.88 22.12
N PHE A 39 2.80 36.17 22.40
CA PHE A 39 3.89 37.10 22.68
C PHE A 39 4.58 36.80 24.03
N ARG A 40 3.84 36.38 25.06
CA ARG A 40 4.44 35.90 26.32
C ARG A 40 5.18 34.57 26.16
N LEU A 41 4.69 33.63 25.34
CA LEU A 41 5.41 32.38 25.04
C LEU A 41 6.71 32.63 24.25
N MET A 42 6.66 33.51 23.26
CA MET A 42 7.81 33.89 22.43
C MET A 42 8.88 34.66 23.21
N ALA A 43 8.49 35.44 24.24
CA ALA A 43 9.43 36.11 25.14
C ALA A 43 10.08 35.17 26.19
N TRP A 44 9.50 34.01 26.45
CA TRP A 44 9.98 33.04 27.45
C TRP A 44 10.92 31.96 26.87
N LEU A 45 10.80 31.69 25.58
CA LEU A 45 11.60 30.70 24.85
C LEU A 45 13.12 30.95 24.86
N PRO A 46 13.64 32.19 24.76
CA PRO A 46 15.08 32.45 24.83
C PRO A 46 15.66 32.27 26.24
N ASP A 47 14.88 32.61 27.28
CA ASP A 47 15.33 32.59 28.68
C ASP A 47 15.39 31.15 29.25
N MET A 48 14.50 30.27 28.77
CA MET A 48 14.53 28.84 29.11
C MET A 48 15.71 28.11 28.45
N GLY A 49 16.06 28.49 27.21
CA GLY A 49 17.23 27.98 26.50
C GLY A 49 18.55 28.35 27.18
N MET A 50 18.68 29.60 27.64
CA MET A 50 19.86 30.03 28.40
C MET A 50 19.94 29.40 29.80
N ARG A 51 18.82 29.14 30.48
CA ARG A 51 18.81 28.42 31.77
C ARG A 51 19.18 26.94 31.63
N LEU A 52 18.75 26.28 30.56
CA LEU A 52 19.14 24.89 30.26
C LEU A 52 20.62 24.79 29.86
N GLN A 53 21.14 25.74 29.07
CA GLN A 53 22.57 25.81 28.78
C GLN A 53 23.41 26.10 30.03
N ARG A 54 22.95 26.98 30.94
CA ARG A 54 23.64 27.23 32.22
C ARG A 54 23.62 26.02 33.15
N LEU A 55 22.53 25.25 33.19
CA LEU A 55 22.46 24.01 34.00
C LEU A 55 23.32 22.90 33.42
N LEU A 56 23.40 22.78 32.08
CA LEU A 56 24.29 21.85 31.40
C LEU A 56 25.76 22.25 31.56
N SER A 57 26.09 23.54 31.44
CA SER A 57 27.47 24.02 31.66
C SER A 57 27.90 23.89 33.12
N PHE A 58 27.01 24.14 34.09
CA PHE A 58 27.29 23.95 35.53
C PHE A 58 27.44 22.47 35.90
N SER A 59 26.70 21.56 35.24
CA SER A 59 26.86 20.11 35.43
C SER A 59 28.16 19.58 34.79
N ILE A 60 28.59 20.17 33.66
CA ILE A 60 29.86 19.83 33.01
C ILE A 60 31.06 20.39 33.81
N GLU A 61 30.97 21.61 34.36
CA GLU A 61 32.01 22.19 35.23
C GLU A 61 32.17 21.43 36.55
N LYS A 62 31.08 21.02 37.22
CA LYS A 62 31.17 20.19 38.44
C LYS A 62 31.81 18.83 38.19
N ASN A 63 31.45 18.17 37.08
CA ASN A 63 32.01 16.88 36.69
C ASN A 63 33.47 16.98 36.21
N GLY A 64 33.90 18.16 35.73
CA GLY A 64 35.28 18.46 35.36
C GLY A 64 36.16 18.80 36.57
N ALA A 65 35.63 19.56 37.53
CA ALA A 65 36.33 19.91 38.78
C ALA A 65 36.55 18.70 39.70
N GLU A 66 35.54 17.83 39.88
CA GLU A 66 35.67 16.59 40.68
C GLU A 66 36.67 15.58 40.08
N LYS A 67 36.92 15.63 38.77
CA LYS A 67 37.95 14.81 38.11
C LYS A 67 39.36 15.39 38.26
N ASN A 68 39.51 16.71 38.30
CA ASN A 68 40.82 17.35 38.45
C ASN A 68 41.32 17.41 39.91
N GLU A 69 40.42 17.52 40.89
CA GLU A 69 40.79 17.48 42.32
C GLU A 69 41.30 16.10 42.75
N LYS A 70 40.70 15.02 42.22
CA LYS A 70 41.15 13.63 42.48
C LYS A 70 42.49 13.26 41.83
N SER A 71 42.94 14.03 40.85
CA SER A 71 44.24 13.81 40.17
C SER A 71 45.39 14.63 40.74
N LEU A 72 45.14 15.65 41.59
CA LEU A 72 46.20 16.49 42.16
C LEU A 72 46.60 16.13 43.61
N GLU A 73 45.85 15.29 44.33
CA GLU A 73 46.20 14.88 45.71
C GLU A 73 47.12 13.65 45.81
N LYS A 74 47.64 13.11 44.70
CA LYS A 74 48.51 11.90 44.70
C LYS A 74 49.92 12.09 44.14
N SER A 75 50.45 13.30 44.16
CA SER A 75 51.86 13.55 43.83
C SER A 75 52.54 14.39 44.90
N GLY A 76 52.97 13.75 45.98
CA GLY A 76 53.83 14.34 46.99
C GLY A 76 54.46 13.25 47.85
N GLN A 77 55.78 13.13 47.75
CA GLN A 77 56.72 12.39 48.62
C GLN A 77 57.07 10.93 48.24
N THR A 78 58.15 10.86 47.46
CA THR A 78 59.17 9.81 47.37
C THR A 78 59.69 9.33 48.73
N GLY A 79 59.88 8.02 48.86
CA GLY A 79 60.68 7.38 49.91
C GLY A 79 60.65 5.85 49.84
N GLU A 80 61.70 5.27 49.26
CA GLU A 80 62.28 3.90 49.42
C GLU A 80 61.39 2.64 49.28
N GLN A 81 61.83 1.73 48.39
CA GLN A 81 61.48 0.29 48.44
C GLN A 81 62.32 -0.42 49.53
N PRO A 82 61.89 -1.59 50.05
CA PRO A 82 62.18 -2.85 49.35
C PRO A 82 60.98 -3.78 49.16
N SER A 83 61.17 -4.65 48.17
CA SER A 83 60.38 -5.79 47.72
C SER A 83 59.79 -6.69 48.82
N GLU A 84 58.54 -7.10 48.66
CA GLU A 84 58.09 -8.44 49.05
C GLU A 84 56.87 -8.90 48.25
N ASN A 85 56.87 -10.20 47.96
CA ASN A 85 56.02 -10.89 47.01
C ASN A 85 54.52 -10.78 47.31
N GLY A 86 53.75 -10.49 46.27
CA GLY A 86 52.29 -10.64 46.29
C GLY A 86 51.73 -10.54 44.88
N THR A 87 51.53 -11.68 44.24
CA THR A 87 50.72 -11.81 43.01
C THR A 87 49.34 -11.21 43.24
N ALA A 88 49.16 -9.94 42.86
CA ALA A 88 47.86 -9.31 42.76
C ALA A 88 47.15 -9.90 41.54
N ALA A 89 46.41 -10.98 41.77
CA ALA A 89 45.47 -11.52 40.82
C ALA A 89 44.58 -10.38 40.31
N ALA A 90 44.61 -10.15 39.00
CA ALA A 90 43.67 -9.27 38.32
C ALA A 90 42.26 -9.72 38.70
N ARG A 91 41.53 -8.91 39.47
CA ARG A 91 40.11 -9.17 39.75
C ARG A 91 39.40 -9.24 38.40
N PRO A 92 38.76 -10.35 38.05
CA PRO A 92 38.02 -10.42 36.80
C PRO A 92 36.88 -9.41 36.91
N GLN A 93 36.85 -8.43 36.00
CA GLN A 93 35.64 -7.67 35.76
C GLN A 93 34.58 -8.67 35.32
N LYS A 94 33.72 -9.08 36.25
CA LYS A 94 32.53 -9.88 35.96
C LYS A 94 31.64 -9.02 35.06
N HIS A 95 31.85 -9.08 33.75
CA HIS A 95 30.79 -8.74 32.81
C HIS A 95 29.66 -9.71 33.10
N THR A 96 28.69 -9.26 33.88
CA THR A 96 27.49 -10.02 34.19
C THR A 96 26.75 -10.26 32.88
N ASP A 97 26.58 -11.54 32.51
CA ASP A 97 25.73 -11.97 31.39
C ASP A 97 24.26 -11.71 31.73
N LEU A 98 23.89 -10.45 31.94
CA LEU A 98 22.55 -10.05 32.36
C LEU A 98 21.53 -10.44 31.29
N HIS A 99 21.80 -10.07 30.03
CA HIS A 99 20.91 -10.39 28.91
C HIS A 99 20.82 -11.89 28.63
N GLY A 100 21.90 -12.66 28.80
CA GLY A 100 21.82 -14.13 28.65
C GLY A 100 21.12 -14.81 29.83
N ARG A 101 21.29 -14.32 31.06
CA ARG A 101 20.49 -14.78 32.21
C ARG A 101 19.00 -14.48 32.02
N LEU A 102 18.66 -13.29 31.53
CA LEU A 102 17.30 -12.90 31.20
C LEU A 102 16.72 -13.81 30.10
N LEU A 103 17.44 -13.97 28.99
CA LEU A 103 16.98 -14.80 27.87
C LEU A 103 16.75 -16.25 28.30
N ARG A 104 17.70 -16.87 29.01
CA ARG A 104 17.54 -18.24 29.53
C ARG A 104 16.36 -18.38 30.49
N HIS A 105 16.07 -17.34 31.27
CA HIS A 105 14.89 -17.35 32.14
C HIS A 105 13.60 -17.30 31.33
N LEU A 106 13.53 -16.42 30.33
CA LEU A 106 12.36 -16.33 29.46
C LEU A 106 12.16 -17.61 28.65
N GLU A 107 13.22 -18.14 28.02
CA GLU A 107 13.20 -19.39 27.22
C GLU A 107 12.78 -20.62 28.03
N LYS A 108 12.95 -20.59 29.36
CA LYS A 108 12.47 -21.66 30.24
C LYS A 108 10.94 -21.72 30.31
N HIS A 109 10.28 -20.57 30.16
CA HIS A 109 8.83 -20.44 30.35
C HIS A 109 8.09 -20.11 29.06
N TYR A 110 8.80 -19.57 28.06
CA TYR A 110 8.25 -19.02 26.84
C TYR A 110 9.09 -19.37 25.62
N GLU A 111 8.44 -19.55 24.49
CA GLU A 111 9.08 -19.50 23.19
C GLU A 111 8.96 -18.07 22.65
N LEU A 112 10.08 -17.48 22.25
CA LEU A 112 10.18 -16.09 21.80
C LEU A 112 10.60 -16.06 20.34
N ARG A 113 10.03 -15.13 19.57
CA ARG A 113 10.45 -14.85 18.20
C ARG A 113 10.21 -13.39 17.83
N PHE A 114 10.85 -12.92 16.77
CA PHE A 114 10.68 -11.57 16.26
C PHE A 114 10.01 -11.58 14.88
N ASN A 115 8.82 -11.00 14.79
CA ASN A 115 8.05 -10.96 13.55
C ASN A 115 8.56 -9.85 12.61
N LEU A 116 9.06 -10.25 11.44
CA LEU A 116 9.65 -9.34 10.45
C LEU A 116 8.64 -8.45 9.73
N LEU A 117 7.37 -8.86 9.65
CA LEU A 117 6.31 -8.09 9.00
C LEU A 117 5.73 -7.02 9.92
N THR A 118 5.35 -7.40 11.14
CA THR A 118 4.83 -6.44 12.14
C THR A 118 5.94 -5.59 12.75
N GLU A 119 7.19 -6.06 12.71
CA GLU A 119 8.35 -5.50 13.43
C GLU A 119 8.16 -5.54 14.96
N SER A 120 7.47 -6.57 15.47
CA SER A 120 7.20 -6.76 16.90
C SER A 120 7.70 -8.12 17.42
N PRO A 121 8.12 -8.20 18.70
CA PRO A 121 8.40 -9.47 19.34
C PRO A 121 7.10 -10.20 19.68
N GLU A 122 7.13 -11.52 19.57
CA GLU A 122 6.02 -12.43 19.86
C GLU A 122 6.46 -13.50 20.84
N PHE A 123 5.51 -14.03 21.60
CA PHE A 123 5.75 -15.07 22.58
C PHE A 123 4.57 -16.06 22.67
N ARG A 124 4.86 -17.26 23.13
CA ARG A 124 3.87 -18.21 23.67
C ARG A 124 4.47 -18.98 24.83
N ARG A 125 3.65 -19.66 25.63
CA ARG A 125 4.16 -20.55 26.68
C ARG A 125 5.00 -21.67 26.06
N ALA A 126 6.15 -21.98 26.66
CA ALA A 126 7.03 -23.03 26.19
C ALA A 126 6.31 -24.39 26.19
N GLY A 127 6.35 -25.10 25.07
CA GLY A 127 5.66 -26.39 24.90
C GLY A 127 4.14 -26.28 24.80
N SER A 128 3.58 -25.08 24.60
CA SER A 128 2.17 -24.87 24.31
C SER A 128 1.90 -24.92 22.81
N ASP A 129 0.77 -25.50 22.43
CA ASP A 129 0.26 -25.46 21.05
C ASP A 129 -0.56 -24.18 20.76
N GLU A 130 -0.67 -23.28 21.74
CA GLU A 130 -1.30 -21.98 21.55
C GLU A 130 -0.56 -21.14 20.49
N PRO A 131 -1.29 -20.30 19.74
CA PRO A 131 -0.68 -19.39 18.79
C PRO A 131 0.22 -18.39 19.51
N PHE A 132 1.26 -17.94 18.81
CA PHE A 132 2.09 -16.83 19.31
C PHE A 132 1.27 -15.55 19.38
N GLU A 133 1.44 -14.82 20.49
CA GLU A 133 0.84 -13.51 20.69
C GLU A 133 1.91 -12.43 20.60
N SER A 134 1.53 -11.25 20.08
CA SER A 134 2.42 -10.09 20.12
C SER A 134 2.63 -9.64 21.56
N ILE A 135 3.88 -9.31 21.92
CA ILE A 135 4.18 -8.71 23.22
C ILE A 135 3.70 -7.26 23.19
N ASP A 136 2.53 -7.02 23.76
CA ASP A 136 2.01 -5.67 23.99
C ASP A 136 2.61 -5.06 25.26
N ARG A 137 2.19 -3.83 25.60
CA ARG A 137 2.69 -3.13 26.78
C ARG A 137 2.35 -3.86 28.09
N ARG A 138 1.21 -4.55 28.15
CA ARG A 138 0.77 -5.26 29.35
C ARG A 138 1.65 -6.48 29.58
N ASN A 139 1.80 -7.31 28.55
CA ASN A 139 2.60 -8.52 28.60
C ASN A 139 4.08 -8.20 28.80
N PHE A 140 4.59 -7.14 28.17
CA PHE A 140 5.93 -6.62 28.40
C PHE A 140 6.18 -6.30 29.89
N ASN A 141 5.25 -5.58 30.53
CA ASN A 141 5.37 -5.25 31.95
C ASN A 141 5.30 -6.50 32.83
N SER A 142 4.42 -7.46 32.50
CA SER A 142 4.34 -8.73 33.22
C SER A 142 5.64 -9.53 33.15
N LEU A 143 6.24 -9.67 31.96
CA LEU A 143 7.54 -10.33 31.78
C LEU A 143 8.66 -9.61 32.54
N THR A 144 8.61 -8.26 32.55
CA THR A 144 9.60 -7.46 33.30
C THR A 144 9.49 -7.72 34.80
N ILE A 145 8.28 -7.72 35.35
CA ILE A 145 8.02 -7.99 36.77
C ILE A 145 8.50 -9.39 37.15
N GLU A 146 8.18 -10.41 36.34
CA GLU A 146 8.62 -11.79 36.59
C GLU A 146 10.15 -11.90 36.69
N ALA A 147 10.87 -11.26 35.77
CA ALA A 147 12.32 -11.25 35.77
C ALA A 147 12.93 -10.49 36.97
N VAL A 148 12.26 -9.43 37.45
CA VAL A 148 12.63 -8.68 38.66
C VAL A 148 12.40 -9.54 39.90
N ASP A 149 11.23 -10.17 40.02
CA ASP A 149 10.86 -11.04 41.14
C ASP A 149 11.80 -12.25 41.24
N LYS A 150 12.34 -12.72 40.10
CA LYS A 150 13.35 -13.78 40.06
C LYS A 150 14.77 -13.31 40.45
N GLY A 151 14.97 -12.03 40.73
CA GLY A 151 16.24 -11.46 41.15
C GLY A 151 17.28 -11.37 40.01
N ILE A 152 16.85 -11.28 38.75
CA ILE A 152 17.77 -11.15 37.61
C ILE A 152 18.43 -9.76 37.60
N GLY A 153 17.74 -8.74 38.15
CA GLY A 153 18.24 -7.37 38.25
C GLY A 153 18.12 -6.57 36.95
N VAL A 154 17.07 -6.84 36.17
CA VAL A 154 16.84 -6.22 34.86
C VAL A 154 16.01 -4.95 34.97
N TRP A 155 16.33 -3.95 34.15
CA TRP A 155 15.50 -2.78 33.93
C TRP A 155 14.59 -3.00 32.71
N SER A 156 13.49 -2.24 32.61
CA SER A 156 12.61 -2.30 31.43
C SER A 156 13.38 -2.08 30.12
N MET A 157 14.36 -1.18 30.12
CA MET A 157 15.23 -0.92 28.96
C MET A 157 16.06 -2.16 28.56
N ASP A 158 16.47 -2.99 29.51
CA ASP A 158 17.23 -4.21 29.20
C ASP A 158 16.35 -5.27 28.55
N MET A 159 15.08 -5.36 28.98
CA MET A 159 14.09 -6.21 28.35
C MET A 159 13.74 -5.74 26.93
N GLU A 160 13.50 -4.45 26.74
CA GLU A 160 13.23 -3.87 25.42
C GLU A 160 14.41 -4.12 24.45
N ARG A 161 15.65 -3.89 24.90
CA ARG A 161 16.84 -4.19 24.10
C ARG A 161 16.95 -5.66 23.73
N LEU A 162 16.67 -6.57 24.67
CA LEU A 162 16.71 -8.00 24.40
C LEU A 162 15.66 -8.37 23.33
N LEU A 163 14.40 -7.98 23.53
CA LEU A 163 13.29 -8.34 22.64
C LEU A 163 13.41 -7.76 21.22
N HIS A 164 14.16 -6.66 21.06
CA HIS A 164 14.43 -6.03 19.75
C HIS A 164 15.84 -6.31 19.22
N SER A 165 16.55 -7.30 19.77
CA SER A 165 17.88 -7.70 19.32
C SER A 165 17.86 -8.93 18.41
N ASP A 166 19.00 -9.18 17.77
CA ASP A 166 19.31 -10.40 17.01
C ASP A 166 19.37 -11.68 17.87
N ARG A 167 19.24 -11.55 19.20
CA ARG A 167 19.14 -12.70 20.10
C ARG A 167 17.78 -13.41 20.02
N LEU A 168 16.74 -12.74 19.54
CA LEU A 168 15.47 -13.40 19.25
C LEU A 168 15.48 -13.92 17.81
N PRO A 169 15.07 -15.17 17.57
CA PRO A 169 15.00 -15.70 16.22
C PRO A 169 13.99 -14.91 15.39
N ALA A 170 14.43 -14.40 14.25
CA ALA A 170 13.58 -13.68 13.32
C ALA A 170 12.69 -14.65 12.53
N TYR A 171 11.44 -14.26 12.30
CA TYR A 171 10.42 -15.08 11.66
C TYR A 171 9.66 -14.24 10.63
N HIS A 172 9.47 -14.79 9.42
CA HIS A 172 8.64 -14.17 8.38
C HIS A 172 7.33 -14.97 8.22
N PRO A 173 6.18 -14.47 8.73
CA PRO A 173 4.93 -15.21 8.79
C PRO A 173 4.48 -15.88 7.50
N LEU A 174 4.56 -15.17 6.37
CA LEU A 174 4.12 -15.71 5.08
C LEU A 174 5.10 -16.76 4.52
N THR A 175 6.40 -16.63 4.82
CA THR A 175 7.42 -17.52 4.27
C THR A 175 7.45 -18.80 5.07
N ASP A 176 7.44 -18.67 6.39
CA ASP A 176 7.41 -19.81 7.29
C ASP A 176 6.11 -20.63 7.10
N TYR A 177 4.96 -19.96 6.89
CA TYR A 177 3.73 -20.67 6.49
C TYR A 177 3.95 -21.56 5.28
N MET A 178 4.60 -21.06 4.21
CA MET A 178 4.88 -21.82 2.99
C MET A 178 5.89 -22.97 3.21
N GLU A 179 6.85 -22.78 4.12
CA GLU A 179 7.87 -23.77 4.46
C GLU A 179 7.29 -24.94 5.26
N ARG A 180 6.32 -24.69 6.14
CA ARG A 180 5.66 -25.72 6.97
C ARG A 180 4.59 -26.55 6.25
N LEU A 181 4.24 -26.21 5.00
CA LEU A 181 3.18 -26.91 4.29
C LEU A 181 3.53 -28.38 4.02
N PRO A 182 2.53 -29.29 4.04
CA PRO A 182 2.71 -30.69 3.64
C PRO A 182 3.09 -30.81 2.16
N GLU A 183 3.45 -32.00 1.72
CA GLU A 183 3.55 -32.29 0.29
C GLU A 183 2.18 -32.17 -0.39
N TRP A 184 2.19 -31.76 -1.66
CA TRP A 184 0.96 -31.65 -2.45
C TRP A 184 0.43 -33.05 -2.79
N ASP A 185 -0.85 -33.27 -2.53
CA ASP A 185 -1.53 -34.54 -2.76
C ASP A 185 -1.91 -34.83 -4.23
N GLY A 186 -1.56 -33.92 -5.16
CA GLY A 186 -1.80 -34.07 -6.60
C GLY A 186 -3.19 -33.62 -7.07
N ARG A 187 -4.09 -33.15 -6.19
CA ARG A 187 -5.41 -32.62 -6.61
C ARG A 187 -5.34 -31.12 -6.91
N ASP A 188 -5.94 -30.72 -8.03
CA ASP A 188 -5.97 -29.33 -8.49
C ASP A 188 -7.07 -28.51 -7.77
N ARG A 189 -6.74 -28.01 -6.58
CA ARG A 189 -7.61 -27.15 -5.76
C ARG A 189 -7.69 -25.73 -6.30
N VAL A 190 -6.69 -25.26 -7.06
CA VAL A 190 -6.71 -23.95 -7.72
C VAL A 190 -7.84 -23.90 -8.74
N GLU A 191 -7.96 -24.94 -9.56
CA GLU A 191 -9.05 -25.09 -10.52
C GLU A 191 -10.41 -25.14 -9.83
N GLU A 192 -10.58 -25.99 -8.82
CA GLU A 192 -11.82 -26.10 -8.03
C GLU A 192 -12.24 -24.75 -7.44
N LEU A 193 -11.29 -24.00 -6.88
CA LEU A 193 -11.52 -22.68 -6.31
C LEU A 193 -11.92 -21.66 -7.38
N SER A 194 -11.29 -21.68 -8.55
CA SER A 194 -11.61 -20.78 -9.66
C SER A 194 -13.05 -20.98 -10.16
N LEU A 195 -13.51 -22.23 -10.19
CA LEU A 195 -14.86 -22.62 -10.63
C LEU A 195 -15.96 -22.15 -9.69
N ARG A 196 -15.65 -21.86 -8.42
CA ARG A 196 -16.61 -21.26 -7.46
C ARG A 196 -17.07 -19.87 -7.90
N ILE A 197 -16.25 -19.17 -8.69
CA ILE A 197 -16.55 -17.84 -9.22
C ILE A 197 -17.09 -17.94 -10.64
N ALA A 198 -16.32 -18.51 -11.57
CA ALA A 198 -16.71 -18.57 -12.98
C ALA A 198 -16.03 -19.70 -13.74
N ARG A 199 -16.72 -20.20 -14.77
CA ARG A 199 -16.22 -21.28 -15.65
C ARG A 199 -15.40 -20.77 -16.86
N GLY A 200 -15.31 -19.46 -17.05
CA GLY A 200 -14.65 -18.89 -18.23
C GLY A 200 -13.14 -19.15 -18.24
N GLY A 201 -12.60 -19.57 -19.40
CA GLY A 201 -11.18 -19.93 -19.52
C GLY A 201 -10.21 -18.82 -19.13
N VAL A 202 -10.48 -17.58 -19.56
CA VAL A 202 -9.66 -16.39 -19.20
C VAL A 202 -9.60 -16.17 -17.69
N TRP A 203 -10.72 -16.42 -16.98
CA TRP A 203 -10.78 -16.30 -15.53
C TRP A 203 -9.94 -17.38 -14.85
N ARG A 204 -10.16 -18.64 -15.19
CA ARG A 204 -9.47 -19.79 -14.58
C ARG A 204 -7.95 -19.68 -14.73
N GLU A 205 -7.51 -19.40 -15.96
CA GLU A 205 -6.10 -19.22 -16.33
C GLU A 205 -5.48 -18.03 -15.59
N GLY A 206 -6.13 -16.87 -15.62
CA GLY A 206 -5.64 -15.66 -14.94
C GLY A 206 -5.63 -15.78 -13.42
N PHE A 207 -6.64 -16.44 -12.83
CA PHE A 207 -6.75 -16.64 -11.39
C PHE A 207 -5.67 -17.58 -10.87
N GLY A 208 -5.39 -18.68 -11.59
CA GLY A 208 -4.30 -19.59 -11.25
C GLY A 208 -2.93 -18.90 -11.31
N VAL A 209 -2.66 -18.16 -12.39
CA VAL A 209 -1.42 -17.36 -12.52
C VAL A 209 -1.28 -16.35 -11.38
N TRP A 210 -2.38 -15.67 -11.02
CA TRP A 210 -2.38 -14.70 -9.92
C TRP A 210 -2.12 -15.34 -8.55
N LEU A 211 -2.78 -16.46 -8.22
CA LEU A 211 -2.54 -17.19 -6.97
C LEU A 211 -1.10 -17.72 -6.89
N ARG A 212 -0.59 -18.24 -8.00
CA ARG A 212 0.80 -18.73 -8.08
C ARG A 212 1.80 -17.60 -7.88
N ALA A 213 1.55 -16.43 -8.48
CA ALA A 213 2.38 -15.25 -8.27
C ALA A 213 2.36 -14.78 -6.81
N MET A 214 1.20 -14.83 -6.14
CA MET A 214 1.08 -14.55 -4.70
C MET A 214 1.90 -15.52 -3.87
N ALA A 215 1.76 -16.83 -4.11
CA ALA A 215 2.53 -17.85 -3.41
C ALA A 215 4.04 -17.66 -3.60
N ALA A 216 4.49 -17.33 -4.81
CA ALA A 216 5.90 -17.03 -5.07
C ALA A 216 6.42 -15.82 -4.27
N GLN A 217 5.61 -14.78 -4.09
CA GLN A 217 5.96 -13.63 -3.24
C GLN A 217 6.06 -14.05 -1.76
N TRP A 218 5.15 -14.89 -1.28
CA TRP A 218 5.15 -15.37 0.10
C TRP A 218 6.36 -16.25 0.40
N MET A 219 6.82 -17.04 -0.58
CA MET A 219 8.07 -17.80 -0.53
C MET A 219 9.34 -16.92 -0.62
N GLY A 220 9.22 -15.60 -0.70
CA GLY A 220 10.35 -14.69 -0.78
C GLY A 220 11.12 -14.74 -2.11
N ARG A 221 10.55 -15.37 -3.16
CA ARG A 221 11.21 -15.44 -4.47
C ARG A 221 11.23 -14.07 -5.14
N GLN A 222 12.38 -13.70 -5.69
CA GLN A 222 12.49 -12.49 -6.50
C GLN A 222 11.83 -12.73 -7.86
N LEU A 223 10.63 -12.19 -8.03
CA LEU A 223 9.95 -12.17 -9.32
C LEU A 223 10.52 -11.06 -10.19
N VAL A 224 10.65 -11.33 -11.50
CA VAL A 224 11.07 -10.34 -12.52
C VAL A 224 10.11 -9.14 -12.54
N ALA A 225 8.82 -9.39 -12.29
CA ALA A 225 7.80 -8.39 -12.07
C ALA A 225 6.96 -8.80 -10.85
N ALA A 226 6.55 -7.83 -10.04
CA ALA A 226 5.60 -8.08 -8.96
C ALA A 226 4.29 -8.66 -9.49
N ASN A 227 3.47 -9.27 -8.62
CA ASN A 227 2.12 -9.69 -8.98
C ASN A 227 1.28 -8.46 -9.38
N ALA A 228 1.28 -8.17 -10.68
CA ALA A 228 0.68 -6.98 -11.26
C ALA A 228 -0.75 -7.23 -11.75
N LEU A 229 -1.16 -8.50 -11.84
CA LEU A 229 -2.53 -8.90 -12.15
C LEU A 229 -3.41 -8.74 -10.91
N VAL A 230 -4.61 -8.22 -11.08
CA VAL A 230 -5.57 -7.92 -10.02
C VAL A 230 -6.91 -8.53 -10.39
N PRO A 231 -7.32 -9.65 -9.78
CA PRO A 231 -8.68 -10.16 -9.93
C PRO A 231 -9.68 -9.11 -9.44
N LEU A 232 -10.67 -8.80 -10.29
CA LEU A 232 -11.71 -7.81 -10.02
C LEU A 232 -13.08 -8.47 -10.14
N LEU A 233 -13.68 -8.75 -9.00
CA LEU A 233 -14.97 -9.42 -8.85
C LEU A 233 -16.10 -8.39 -8.92
N VAL A 234 -16.90 -8.48 -9.97
CA VAL A 234 -17.97 -7.53 -10.29
C VAL A 234 -19.32 -8.19 -10.09
N SER A 235 -20.25 -7.54 -9.39
CA SER A 235 -21.66 -7.94 -9.41
C SER A 235 -22.58 -6.74 -9.30
N ARG A 236 -23.63 -6.67 -10.12
CA ARG A 236 -24.64 -5.61 -10.03
C ARG A 236 -25.48 -5.72 -8.76
N GLU A 237 -25.69 -6.94 -8.29
CA GLU A 237 -26.44 -7.23 -7.07
C GLU A 237 -25.51 -7.24 -5.85
N GLN A 238 -26.02 -6.68 -4.74
CA GLN A 238 -25.38 -6.77 -3.43
C GLN A 238 -25.57 -8.17 -2.84
N GLY A 239 -24.80 -8.51 -1.80
CA GLY A 239 -24.96 -9.80 -1.10
C GLY A 239 -24.33 -11.01 -1.79
N MET A 240 -23.54 -10.82 -2.85
CA MET A 240 -22.90 -11.91 -3.61
C MET A 240 -21.69 -12.56 -2.90
N ARG A 241 -21.43 -12.22 -1.63
CA ARG A 241 -20.35 -12.76 -0.79
C ARG A 241 -18.93 -12.56 -1.34
N LYS A 242 -18.72 -11.53 -2.17
CA LYS A 242 -17.43 -11.23 -2.82
C LYS A 242 -16.30 -10.93 -1.82
N SER A 243 -16.53 -10.00 -0.90
CA SER A 243 -15.53 -9.64 0.12
C SER A 243 -15.29 -10.79 1.10
N THR A 244 -16.31 -11.61 1.36
CA THR A 244 -16.17 -12.86 2.15
C THR A 244 -15.27 -13.87 1.44
N PHE A 245 -15.45 -14.07 0.13
CA PHE A 245 -14.56 -14.91 -0.66
C PHE A 245 -13.12 -14.42 -0.63
N CYS A 246 -12.90 -13.11 -0.81
CA CYS A 246 -11.55 -12.53 -0.77
C CYS A 246 -10.86 -12.76 0.57
N ARG A 247 -11.60 -12.61 1.68
CA ARG A 247 -11.09 -12.89 3.03
C ARG A 247 -10.81 -14.39 3.23
N MET A 248 -11.66 -15.27 2.70
CA MET A 248 -11.51 -16.73 2.78
C MET A 248 -10.24 -17.25 2.08
N LEU A 249 -9.70 -16.53 1.09
CA LEU A 249 -8.43 -16.91 0.45
C LEU A 249 -7.26 -16.93 1.44
N MET A 250 -7.32 -16.14 2.51
CA MET A 250 -6.28 -16.07 3.52
C MET A 250 -6.43 -17.22 4.52
N PRO A 251 -5.36 -17.98 4.78
CA PRO A 251 -5.34 -18.95 5.87
C PRO A 251 -5.67 -18.27 7.20
N PRO A 252 -6.42 -18.93 8.11
CA PRO A 252 -6.79 -18.33 9.40
C PRO A 252 -5.59 -17.82 10.22
N GLU A 253 -4.48 -18.55 10.20
CA GLU A 253 -3.21 -18.17 10.88
C GLU A 253 -2.55 -16.91 10.29
N LEU A 254 -2.93 -16.52 9.07
CA LEU A 254 -2.42 -15.35 8.37
C LEU A 254 -3.47 -14.24 8.23
N ALA A 255 -4.58 -14.31 8.95
CA ALA A 255 -5.68 -13.35 8.86
C ALA A 255 -5.24 -11.90 9.12
N ASP A 256 -4.26 -11.69 10.01
CA ASP A 256 -3.73 -10.36 10.33
C ASP A 256 -2.94 -9.71 9.17
N TYR A 257 -2.53 -10.51 8.17
CA TYR A 257 -1.82 -10.04 6.97
C TYR A 257 -2.79 -9.75 5.80
N TYR A 258 -4.07 -9.57 6.10
CA TYR A 258 -5.12 -9.18 5.17
C TYR A 258 -5.68 -7.79 5.50
N THR A 259 -6.04 -7.02 4.48
CA THR A 259 -6.86 -5.82 4.67
C THR A 259 -7.87 -5.66 3.53
N ASP A 260 -9.05 -5.16 3.85
CA ASP A 260 -10.11 -4.79 2.90
C ASP A 260 -10.31 -3.26 2.76
N HIS A 261 -9.56 -2.46 3.53
CA HIS A 261 -9.69 -1.00 3.55
C HIS A 261 -8.33 -0.28 3.43
N PRO A 262 -7.62 -0.42 2.29
CA PRO A 262 -6.34 0.27 2.11
C PRO A 262 -6.54 1.77 1.95
N ASN A 263 -5.80 2.57 2.73
CA ASN A 263 -5.89 4.03 2.66
C ASN A 263 -4.97 4.61 1.56
N LEU A 264 -5.49 4.69 0.34
CA LEU A 264 -4.76 5.21 -0.85
C LEU A 264 -4.45 6.71 -0.84
N THR A 265 -4.82 7.47 0.21
CA THR A 265 -4.51 8.91 0.29
C THR A 265 -3.08 9.17 0.76
N ALA A 266 -2.55 8.31 1.63
CA ALA A 266 -1.21 8.42 2.18
C ALA A 266 -0.28 7.38 1.52
N VAL A 267 0.31 7.74 0.38
CA VAL A 267 1.12 6.83 -0.47
C VAL A 267 2.17 6.06 0.33
N GLY A 268 2.92 6.74 1.21
CA GLY A 268 3.97 6.09 2.01
C GLY A 268 3.44 5.06 3.02
N ASN A 269 2.18 5.16 3.45
CA ASN A 269 1.56 4.14 4.32
C ASN A 269 1.18 2.89 3.50
N VAL A 270 0.64 3.08 2.30
CA VAL A 270 0.26 1.95 1.43
C VAL A 270 1.49 1.21 0.92
N GLU A 271 2.57 1.91 0.61
CA GLU A 271 3.86 1.29 0.29
C GLU A 271 4.37 0.41 1.43
N LEU A 272 4.17 0.84 2.69
CA LEU A 272 4.51 0.00 3.84
C LEU A 272 3.59 -1.22 3.95
N GLN A 273 2.29 -1.05 3.72
CA GLN A 273 1.32 -2.16 3.69
C GLN A 273 1.70 -3.21 2.63
N LEU A 274 2.26 -2.80 1.48
CA LEU A 274 2.75 -3.72 0.45
C LEU A 274 3.89 -4.64 0.91
N ALA A 275 4.68 -4.21 1.89
CA ALA A 275 5.75 -5.01 2.49
C ALA A 275 5.27 -5.85 3.68
N LYS A 276 4.20 -5.41 4.35
CA LYS A 276 3.72 -6.02 5.61
C LYS A 276 2.58 -7.03 5.43
N LEU A 277 1.76 -6.89 4.39
CA LEU A 277 0.56 -7.71 4.17
C LEU A 277 0.78 -8.78 3.09
N GLY A 278 0.01 -9.86 3.16
CA GLY A 278 -0.01 -10.92 2.14
C GLY A 278 -1.02 -10.64 1.03
N LEU A 279 -2.19 -10.09 1.39
CA LEU A 279 -3.28 -9.79 0.47
C LEU A 279 -3.98 -8.48 0.83
N ILE A 280 -4.16 -7.62 -0.17
CA ILE A 280 -4.89 -6.36 -0.05
C ILE A 280 -6.13 -6.45 -0.95
N ASN A 281 -7.31 -6.43 -0.33
CA ASN A 281 -8.58 -6.29 -1.03
C ASN A 281 -8.94 -4.81 -1.21
N LEU A 282 -9.14 -4.41 -2.45
CA LEU A 282 -9.65 -3.12 -2.86
C LEU A 282 -11.17 -3.21 -2.89
N ASP A 283 -11.81 -3.11 -1.73
CA ASP A 283 -13.27 -3.16 -1.67
C ASP A 283 -13.89 -1.89 -2.24
N GLU A 284 -15.09 -2.05 -2.81
CA GLU A 284 -15.84 -1.00 -3.50
C GLU A 284 -14.96 -0.20 -4.49
N PHE A 285 -14.31 -0.91 -5.40
CA PHE A 285 -13.32 -0.35 -6.34
C PHE A 285 -13.86 0.86 -7.15
N ASP A 286 -15.16 0.89 -7.39
CA ASP A 286 -15.88 1.99 -8.05
C ASP A 286 -15.83 3.33 -7.30
N ARG A 287 -15.58 3.32 -5.99
CA ARG A 287 -15.48 4.54 -5.17
C ARG A 287 -14.15 5.26 -5.29
N TYR A 288 -13.12 4.64 -5.88
CA TYR A 288 -11.81 5.27 -5.99
C TYR A 288 -11.81 6.44 -6.98
N THR A 289 -11.36 7.59 -6.50
CA THR A 289 -11.18 8.79 -7.33
C THR A 289 -10.14 8.57 -8.44
N PRO A 290 -10.16 9.37 -9.52
CA PRO A 290 -9.13 9.28 -10.58
C PRO A 290 -7.70 9.42 -10.06
N ARG A 291 -7.49 10.23 -9.00
CA ARG A 291 -6.20 10.38 -8.34
C ARG A 291 -5.76 9.10 -7.62
N GLN A 292 -6.65 8.48 -6.85
CA GLN A 292 -6.36 7.21 -6.18
C GLN A 292 -6.09 6.09 -7.18
N ASN A 293 -6.85 6.05 -8.28
CA ASN A 293 -6.62 5.12 -9.39
C ASN A 293 -5.24 5.29 -10.04
N ALA A 294 -4.75 6.52 -10.18
CA ALA A 294 -3.39 6.77 -10.67
C ALA A 294 -2.33 6.28 -9.66
N THR A 295 -2.52 6.54 -8.37
CA THR A 295 -1.65 6.01 -7.30
C THR A 295 -1.62 4.49 -7.33
N LEU A 296 -2.78 3.83 -7.39
CA LEU A 296 -2.89 2.38 -7.45
C LEU A 296 -2.11 1.80 -8.64
N LYS A 297 -2.22 2.40 -9.83
CA LYS A 297 -1.46 1.95 -11.01
C LYS A 297 0.06 2.01 -10.84
N ASN A 298 0.54 2.95 -10.03
CA ASN A 298 1.96 3.03 -9.68
C ASN A 298 2.30 1.93 -8.66
N LEU A 299 1.48 1.76 -7.62
CA LEU A 299 1.67 0.71 -6.61
C LEU A 299 1.69 -0.69 -7.22
N LEU A 300 0.82 -0.98 -8.20
CA LEU A 300 0.79 -2.25 -8.92
C LEU A 300 2.11 -2.56 -9.65
N GLN A 301 2.88 -1.54 -10.03
CA GLN A 301 4.17 -1.68 -10.72
C GLN A 301 5.34 -1.84 -9.76
N LEU A 302 5.19 -1.49 -8.48
CA LEU A 302 6.28 -1.58 -7.52
C LEU A 302 6.60 -3.04 -7.22
N SER A 303 7.87 -3.41 -7.41
CA SER A 303 8.44 -4.71 -6.99
C SER A 303 9.22 -4.63 -5.69
N ARG A 304 9.79 -3.47 -5.39
CA ARG A 304 10.54 -3.18 -4.17
C ARG A 304 10.05 -1.88 -3.55
N ILE A 305 10.05 -1.85 -2.22
CA ILE A 305 9.64 -0.70 -1.43
C ILE A 305 10.90 -0.13 -0.77
N CYS A 306 11.27 1.08 -1.14
CA CYS A 306 12.43 1.76 -0.58
C CYS A 306 11.98 2.73 0.51
N ARG A 307 12.39 2.49 1.75
CA ARG A 307 12.01 3.33 2.89
C ARG A 307 13.23 3.81 3.67
N ARG A 308 13.21 5.09 4.06
CA ARG A 308 14.16 5.66 5.03
C ARG A 308 13.59 5.49 6.44
N ARG A 309 14.31 4.85 7.36
CA ARG A 309 13.89 4.80 8.78
C ARG A 309 14.06 6.18 9.41
N ALA A 310 13.14 6.60 10.27
CA ALA A 310 13.21 7.91 10.96
C ALA A 310 14.51 8.10 11.76
N TYR A 311 15.11 6.99 12.23
CA TYR A 311 16.31 6.99 13.07
C TYR A 311 17.55 6.35 12.42
N ARG A 312 17.49 5.91 11.14
CA ARG A 312 18.68 5.43 10.39
C ARG A 312 18.77 6.16 9.06
N GLN A 313 19.96 6.69 8.73
CA GLN A 313 20.17 7.37 7.45
C GLN A 313 20.10 6.42 6.23
N GLN A 314 20.21 5.11 6.45
CA GLN A 314 20.20 4.12 5.39
C GLN A 314 18.79 3.84 4.86
N LEU A 315 18.68 3.82 3.53
CA LEU A 315 17.47 3.39 2.82
C LEU A 315 17.37 1.86 2.90
N LEU A 316 16.30 1.36 3.52
CA LEU A 316 15.98 -0.06 3.52
C LEU A 316 15.16 -0.40 2.28
N SER A 317 15.56 -1.44 1.56
CA SER A 317 14.76 -2.03 0.48
C SER A 317 14.00 -3.21 1.05
N LEU A 318 12.68 -3.08 1.14
CA LEU A 318 11.76 -4.14 1.54
C LEU A 318 11.20 -4.80 0.28
N SER A 319 11.13 -6.13 0.29
CA SER A 319 10.48 -6.89 -0.77
C SER A 319 8.96 -6.74 -0.66
N ARG A 320 8.28 -6.60 -1.80
CA ARG A 320 6.82 -6.59 -1.83
C ARG A 320 6.28 -8.00 -1.66
N THR A 321 5.53 -8.23 -0.59
CA THR A 321 4.85 -9.49 -0.25
C THR A 321 3.37 -9.47 -0.66
N ALA A 322 2.75 -8.29 -0.66
CA ALA A 322 1.31 -8.17 -0.91
C ALA A 322 0.93 -8.34 -2.39
N SER A 323 -0.10 -9.16 -2.60
CA SER A 323 -0.91 -9.20 -3.81
C SER A 323 -2.20 -8.37 -3.67
N PHE A 324 -2.77 -7.94 -4.79
CA PHE A 324 -4.05 -7.22 -4.79
C PHE A 324 -5.17 -8.09 -5.33
N ILE A 325 -6.35 -7.94 -4.75
CA ILE A 325 -7.65 -8.38 -5.26
C ILE A 325 -8.63 -7.21 -5.12
N ALA A 326 -9.71 -7.20 -5.89
CA ALA A 326 -10.67 -6.11 -5.87
C ALA A 326 -12.11 -6.61 -6.01
N THR A 327 -13.04 -5.88 -5.39
CA THR A 327 -14.48 -6.12 -5.47
C THR A 327 -15.19 -4.85 -5.89
N SER A 328 -16.22 -4.97 -6.71
CA SER A 328 -17.05 -3.82 -7.09
C SER A 328 -18.49 -4.21 -7.33
N ASN A 329 -19.38 -3.24 -7.10
CA ASN A 329 -20.79 -3.36 -7.42
C ASN A 329 -21.15 -2.76 -8.79
N GLU A 330 -20.23 -2.05 -9.41
CA GLU A 330 -20.41 -1.41 -10.70
C GLU A 330 -19.75 -2.24 -11.80
N ARG A 331 -20.39 -2.30 -12.97
CA ARG A 331 -19.84 -3.05 -14.12
C ARG A 331 -18.85 -2.22 -14.94
N GLU A 332 -19.07 -0.91 -14.96
CA GLU A 332 -18.31 0.03 -15.78
C GLU A 332 -17.17 0.64 -14.95
N LEU A 333 -16.05 -0.07 -14.88
CA LEU A 333 -14.95 0.26 -13.97
C LEU A 333 -13.72 0.76 -14.71
N LEU A 334 -13.49 0.23 -15.91
CA LEU A 334 -12.26 0.44 -16.63
C LEU A 334 -12.35 1.70 -17.49
N THR A 335 -11.80 2.80 -16.97
CA THR A 335 -11.72 4.10 -17.65
C THR A 335 -10.45 4.26 -18.51
N ASP A 336 -9.40 3.50 -18.20
CA ASP A 336 -8.11 3.58 -18.89
C ASP A 336 -7.89 2.39 -19.83
N LEU A 337 -7.53 2.74 -21.05
CA LEU A 337 -7.43 1.82 -22.17
C LEU A 337 -6.11 1.05 -22.16
N THR A 338 -5.03 1.62 -21.61
CA THR A 338 -3.72 0.95 -21.47
C THR A 338 -3.53 0.26 -20.12
N GLY A 339 -4.22 0.72 -19.07
CA GLY A 339 -4.12 0.17 -17.72
C GLY A 339 -5.02 -1.04 -17.44
N SER A 340 -5.98 -1.33 -18.32
CA SER A 340 -6.96 -2.41 -18.17
C SER A 340 -6.36 -3.82 -18.19
N ARG A 341 -5.17 -4.01 -18.77
CA ARG A 341 -4.52 -5.34 -18.86
C ARG A 341 -4.10 -5.93 -17.51
N ARG A 342 -4.04 -5.11 -16.46
CA ARG A 342 -3.68 -5.53 -15.09
C ARG A 342 -4.89 -5.98 -14.29
N PHE A 343 -6.11 -5.80 -14.77
CA PHE A 343 -7.31 -6.23 -14.07
C PHE A 343 -7.87 -7.49 -14.73
N LEU A 344 -8.15 -8.52 -13.94
CA LEU A 344 -8.86 -9.71 -14.37
C LEU A 344 -10.33 -9.57 -13.96
N CYS A 345 -11.12 -8.91 -14.79
CA CYS A 345 -12.51 -8.61 -14.48
C CYS A 345 -13.41 -9.83 -14.69
N ILE A 346 -14.26 -10.14 -13.73
CA ILE A 346 -15.26 -11.20 -13.87
C ILE A 346 -16.59 -10.78 -13.26
N GLU A 347 -17.67 -11.03 -13.99
CA GLU A 347 -19.03 -10.78 -13.53
C GLU A 347 -19.55 -12.03 -12.83
N ILE A 348 -19.96 -11.89 -11.59
CA ILE A 348 -20.50 -12.96 -10.76
C ILE A 348 -22.02 -12.95 -10.91
N SER A 349 -22.57 -14.08 -11.36
CA SER A 349 -24.01 -14.25 -11.60
C SER A 349 -24.77 -14.88 -10.43
N LYS A 350 -24.07 -15.57 -9.51
CA LYS A 350 -24.67 -16.24 -8.35
C LYS A 350 -23.83 -15.99 -7.10
N PRO A 351 -24.41 -16.03 -5.88
CA PRO A 351 -23.63 -15.89 -4.65
C PRO A 351 -22.44 -16.85 -4.64
N VAL A 352 -21.26 -16.34 -4.29
CA VAL A 352 -20.02 -17.12 -4.33
C VAL A 352 -20.07 -18.20 -3.25
N ASP A 353 -19.66 -19.42 -3.62
CA ASP A 353 -19.48 -20.50 -2.67
C ASP A 353 -18.26 -20.23 -1.78
N CYS A 354 -18.54 -19.96 -0.50
CA CYS A 354 -17.52 -19.73 0.54
C CYS A 354 -17.43 -20.90 1.52
N THR A 355 -17.64 -22.13 1.04
CA THR A 355 -17.27 -23.34 1.78
C THR A 355 -15.78 -23.28 2.18
N PRO A 356 -15.41 -23.76 3.39
CA PRO A 356 -14.03 -23.76 3.84
C PRO A 356 -13.06 -24.35 2.80
N ILE A 357 -11.90 -23.73 2.68
CA ILE A 357 -10.81 -24.18 1.81
C ILE A 357 -9.86 -25.03 2.65
N ASP A 358 -9.35 -26.11 2.08
CA ASP A 358 -8.15 -26.78 2.58
C ASP A 358 -6.92 -25.93 2.21
N HIS A 359 -6.63 -24.91 3.02
CA HIS A 359 -5.54 -23.96 2.75
C HIS A 359 -4.19 -24.66 2.68
N ALA A 360 -3.94 -25.64 3.55
CA ALA A 360 -2.67 -26.35 3.60
C ALA A 360 -2.36 -27.02 2.25
N GLN A 361 -3.32 -27.75 1.68
CA GLN A 361 -3.11 -28.40 0.39
C GLN A 361 -3.22 -27.43 -0.80
N LEU A 362 -4.04 -26.38 -0.73
CA LEU A 362 -4.08 -25.34 -1.77
C LEU A 362 -2.72 -24.65 -1.91
N PHE A 363 -2.13 -24.21 -0.80
CA PHE A 363 -0.82 -23.56 -0.85
C PHE A 363 0.31 -24.58 -1.09
N ALA A 364 0.14 -25.86 -0.73
CA ALA A 364 1.09 -26.92 -1.11
C ALA A 364 1.15 -27.11 -2.63
N GLN A 365 -0.02 -27.13 -3.30
CA GLN A 365 -0.11 -27.13 -4.76
C GLN A 365 0.62 -25.92 -5.35
N LEU A 366 0.31 -24.71 -4.87
CA LEU A 366 0.90 -23.48 -5.37
C LEU A 366 2.43 -23.45 -5.16
N ARG A 367 2.91 -23.91 -4.00
CA ARG A 367 4.35 -24.04 -3.70
C ARG A 367 5.02 -24.97 -4.71
N ASP A 368 4.43 -26.14 -4.95
CA ASP A 368 4.96 -27.14 -5.88
C ASP A 368 5.03 -26.60 -7.33
N GLU A 369 3.96 -25.96 -7.81
CA GLU A 369 3.95 -25.30 -9.12
C GLU A 369 5.04 -24.21 -9.24
N VAL A 370 5.21 -23.39 -8.21
CA VAL A 370 6.26 -22.36 -8.18
C VAL A 370 7.65 -23.01 -8.19
N VAL A 371 7.88 -24.09 -7.44
CA VAL A 371 9.15 -24.81 -7.41
C VAL A 371 9.47 -25.43 -8.77
N ARG A 372 8.47 -25.98 -9.47
CA ARG A 372 8.58 -26.49 -10.85
C ARG A 372 8.84 -25.41 -11.90
N GLY A 373 8.75 -24.13 -11.53
CA GLY A 373 9.02 -23.01 -12.44
C GLY A 373 7.83 -22.66 -13.34
N GLU A 374 6.62 -23.05 -12.94
CA GLU A 374 5.41 -22.70 -13.67
C GLU A 374 5.24 -21.17 -13.76
N PRO A 375 4.69 -20.63 -14.87
CA PRO A 375 4.63 -19.18 -15.09
C PRO A 375 3.82 -18.44 -14.02
N THR A 376 4.38 -17.36 -13.46
CA THR A 376 3.72 -16.45 -12.51
C THR A 376 3.27 -15.14 -13.18
N TYR A 377 3.24 -15.11 -14.51
CA TYR A 377 2.87 -13.95 -15.30
C TYR A 377 2.11 -14.41 -16.54
N LEU A 378 1.29 -13.52 -17.09
CA LEU A 378 0.58 -13.77 -18.35
C LEU A 378 1.53 -13.55 -19.53
N THR A 379 1.47 -14.45 -20.50
CA THR A 379 2.06 -14.28 -21.82
C THR A 379 1.36 -13.15 -22.58
N HIS A 380 2.00 -12.64 -23.63
CA HIS A 380 1.42 -11.58 -24.45
C HIS A 380 0.07 -11.98 -25.08
N GLU A 381 -0.09 -13.24 -25.49
CA GLU A 381 -1.34 -13.76 -26.03
C GLU A 381 -2.44 -13.80 -24.96
N GLN A 382 -2.12 -14.28 -23.76
CA GLN A 382 -3.03 -14.27 -22.61
C GLN A 382 -3.44 -12.85 -22.22
N GLU A 383 -2.50 -11.90 -22.17
CA GLU A 383 -2.79 -10.48 -21.95
C GLU A 383 -3.75 -9.92 -23.02
N THR A 384 -3.59 -10.34 -24.28
CA THR A 384 -4.47 -9.90 -25.37
C THR A 384 -5.87 -10.50 -25.21
N ARG A 385 -5.99 -11.80 -24.90
CA ARG A 385 -7.28 -12.45 -24.58
C ARG A 385 -7.96 -11.78 -23.39
N LEU A 386 -7.21 -11.44 -22.35
CA LEU A 386 -7.69 -10.69 -21.20
C LEU A 386 -8.22 -9.31 -21.58
N GLN A 387 -7.49 -8.55 -22.40
CA GLN A 387 -7.92 -7.22 -22.85
C GLN A 387 -9.21 -7.27 -23.67
N MET A 388 -9.38 -8.30 -24.51
CA MET A 388 -10.62 -8.55 -25.25
C MET A 388 -11.78 -8.89 -24.31
N HIS A 389 -11.55 -9.79 -23.34
CA HIS A 389 -12.53 -10.13 -22.32
C HIS A 389 -12.96 -8.91 -21.49
N ASN A 390 -12.01 -8.02 -21.16
CA ASN A 390 -12.26 -6.80 -20.39
C ASN A 390 -13.04 -5.72 -21.14
N ALA A 391 -13.22 -5.84 -22.47
CA ALA A 391 -13.93 -4.83 -23.26
C ALA A 391 -15.35 -4.55 -22.73
N LYS A 392 -16.03 -5.55 -22.17
CA LYS A 392 -17.39 -5.48 -21.62
C LYS A 392 -17.53 -4.77 -20.25
N PHE A 393 -16.41 -4.44 -19.61
CA PHE A 393 -16.34 -3.73 -18.32
C PHE A 393 -15.79 -2.31 -18.45
N ARG A 394 -15.59 -1.85 -19.69
CA ARG A 394 -15.10 -0.50 -19.98
C ARG A 394 -16.24 0.49 -19.82
N VAL A 395 -15.92 1.65 -19.26
CA VAL A 395 -16.85 2.78 -19.24
C VAL A 395 -17.00 3.28 -20.68
N PRO A 396 -18.20 3.22 -21.28
CA PRO A 396 -18.44 3.83 -22.57
C PRO A 396 -18.23 5.35 -22.45
N SER A 397 -17.41 5.91 -23.33
CA SER A 397 -17.23 7.35 -23.38
C SER A 397 -18.27 7.93 -24.35
N PRO A 398 -19.05 8.95 -23.97
CA PRO A 398 -20.00 9.61 -24.88
C PRO A 398 -19.35 10.10 -26.18
N ALA A 399 -18.08 10.52 -26.10
CA ALA A 399 -17.30 10.90 -27.27
C ALA A 399 -16.98 9.71 -28.21
N THR A 400 -16.92 8.49 -27.68
CA THR A 400 -16.74 7.25 -28.46
C THR A 400 -18.03 6.82 -29.12
N GLU A 401 -19.16 6.91 -28.43
CA GLU A 401 -20.48 6.62 -28.99
C GLU A 401 -20.79 7.53 -30.18
N VAL A 402 -20.65 8.85 -29.98
CA VAL A 402 -20.84 9.85 -31.03
C VAL A 402 -19.84 9.67 -32.18
N PHE A 403 -18.61 9.24 -31.89
CA PHE A 403 -17.66 8.90 -32.94
C PHE A 403 -18.18 7.74 -33.79
N TRP A 404 -18.66 6.65 -33.19
CA TRP A 404 -19.20 5.50 -33.93
C TRP A 404 -20.55 5.77 -34.60
N GLU A 405 -21.32 6.74 -34.11
CA GLU A 405 -22.54 7.22 -34.77
C GLU A 405 -22.21 7.93 -36.09
N HIS A 406 -21.12 8.71 -36.13
CA HIS A 406 -20.73 9.51 -37.29
C HIS A 406 -19.70 8.88 -38.22
N PHE A 407 -18.87 7.98 -37.69
CA PHE A 407 -17.75 7.38 -38.40
C PHE A 407 -17.78 5.86 -38.27
N ARG A 408 -17.20 5.19 -39.26
CA ARG A 408 -16.91 3.75 -39.21
C ARG A 408 -15.51 3.45 -39.75
N LEU A 409 -15.03 2.26 -39.45
CA LEU A 409 -13.80 1.75 -40.03
C LEU A 409 -13.99 1.50 -41.53
N PRO A 410 -12.96 1.77 -42.36
CA PRO A 410 -13.01 1.49 -43.79
C PRO A 410 -13.03 -0.02 -44.05
N GLN A 411 -13.86 -0.45 -44.99
CA GLN A 411 -13.81 -1.82 -45.52
C GLN A 411 -12.77 -1.95 -46.65
N SER A 412 -12.40 -3.17 -47.01
CA SER A 412 -11.39 -3.41 -48.06
C SER A 412 -11.84 -2.81 -49.39
N GLY A 413 -10.99 -1.99 -50.01
CA GLY A 413 -11.27 -1.35 -51.31
C GLY A 413 -12.08 -0.05 -51.23
N GLU A 414 -12.48 0.41 -50.03
CA GLU A 414 -13.30 1.60 -49.87
C GLU A 414 -12.50 2.92 -49.86
N ARG A 415 -13.10 4.01 -50.35
CA ARG A 415 -12.52 5.36 -50.25
C ARG A 415 -12.50 5.83 -48.80
N VAL A 416 -11.31 5.95 -48.24
CA VAL A 416 -11.09 6.35 -46.85
C VAL A 416 -10.83 7.85 -46.75
N ARG A 417 -11.42 8.52 -45.76
CA ARG A 417 -10.99 9.87 -45.36
C ARG A 417 -9.87 9.79 -44.35
N LEU A 418 -8.83 10.60 -44.59
CA LEU A 418 -7.70 10.76 -43.68
C LEU A 418 -7.92 12.06 -42.90
N LEU A 419 -8.36 11.93 -41.65
CA LEU A 419 -8.65 13.07 -40.79
C LEU A 419 -7.76 13.05 -39.56
N THR A 420 -7.22 14.20 -39.18
CA THR A 420 -6.50 14.37 -37.91
C THR A 420 -7.46 14.25 -36.72
N ALA A 421 -6.92 13.94 -35.53
CA ALA A 421 -7.72 13.93 -34.30
C ALA A 421 -8.47 15.25 -34.08
N THR A 422 -7.83 16.38 -34.42
CA THR A 422 -8.42 17.72 -34.27
C THR A 422 -9.58 17.94 -35.24
N GLU A 423 -9.46 17.53 -36.50
CA GLU A 423 -10.54 17.67 -37.48
C GLU A 423 -11.76 16.83 -37.08
N ILE A 424 -11.54 15.58 -36.65
CA ILE A 424 -12.60 14.72 -36.13
C ILE A 424 -13.24 15.35 -34.89
N PHE A 425 -12.41 15.83 -33.94
CA PHE A 425 -12.88 16.48 -32.71
C PHE A 425 -13.75 17.71 -33.01
N VAL A 426 -13.30 18.62 -33.86
CA VAL A 426 -14.04 19.84 -34.21
C VAL A 426 -15.36 19.49 -34.89
N LYS A 427 -15.35 18.49 -35.78
CA LYS A 427 -16.56 18.04 -36.49
C LYS A 427 -17.59 17.46 -35.52
N LEU A 428 -17.17 16.58 -34.61
CA LEU A 428 -18.06 16.02 -33.59
C LEU A 428 -18.49 17.05 -32.55
N GLN A 429 -17.62 17.98 -32.16
CA GLN A 429 -17.94 19.06 -31.22
C GLN A 429 -19.03 19.99 -31.77
N ARG A 430 -19.05 20.24 -33.09
CA ARG A 430 -20.11 21.01 -33.76
C ARG A 430 -21.45 20.26 -33.76
N ALA A 431 -21.43 18.95 -33.96
CA ALA A 431 -22.65 18.15 -34.03
C ALA A 431 -23.21 17.77 -32.63
N TYR A 432 -22.33 17.47 -31.66
CA TYR A 432 -22.68 17.01 -30.32
C TYR A 432 -21.83 17.71 -29.24
N PRO A 433 -22.03 19.02 -29.03
CA PRO A 433 -21.22 19.78 -28.06
C PRO A 433 -21.34 19.24 -26.63
N ALA A 434 -22.47 18.63 -26.26
CA ALA A 434 -22.67 18.04 -24.95
C ALA A 434 -21.82 16.77 -24.72
N ALA A 435 -21.70 15.89 -25.72
CA ALA A 435 -20.97 14.63 -25.61
C ALA A 435 -19.44 14.81 -25.52
N LEU A 436 -18.91 15.94 -26.02
CA LEU A 436 -17.49 16.28 -25.96
C LEU A 436 -17.14 17.28 -24.85
N ARG A 437 -18.08 17.59 -23.94
CA ARG A 437 -17.89 18.55 -22.85
C ARG A 437 -16.72 18.14 -21.95
N GLY A 438 -15.79 19.06 -21.70
CA GLY A 438 -14.61 18.81 -20.84
C GLY A 438 -13.49 17.98 -21.50
N MET A 439 -13.62 17.66 -22.78
CA MET A 439 -12.58 17.00 -23.57
C MET A 439 -11.85 18.02 -24.46
N ASN A 440 -10.57 17.78 -24.73
CA ASN A 440 -9.79 18.54 -25.71
C ASN A 440 -9.28 17.59 -26.82
N ALA A 441 -8.81 18.16 -27.94
CA ALA A 441 -8.35 17.38 -29.09
C ALA A 441 -7.24 16.37 -28.73
N SER A 442 -6.35 16.70 -27.78
CA SER A 442 -5.28 15.80 -27.33
C SER A 442 -5.81 14.59 -26.56
N ARG A 443 -6.74 14.82 -25.62
CA ARG A 443 -7.43 13.75 -24.87
C ARG A 443 -8.25 12.88 -25.81
N PHE A 444 -8.98 13.49 -26.74
CA PHE A 444 -9.75 12.79 -27.77
C PHE A 444 -8.86 11.93 -28.68
N GLY A 445 -7.69 12.44 -29.09
CA GLY A 445 -6.72 11.66 -29.86
C GLY A 445 -6.14 10.45 -29.13
N ARG A 446 -6.12 10.44 -27.79
CA ARG A 446 -5.82 9.21 -27.02
C ARG A 446 -6.99 8.22 -27.09
N THR A 447 -8.22 8.71 -26.97
CA THR A 447 -9.43 7.90 -27.12
C THR A 447 -9.50 7.25 -28.52
N LEU A 448 -9.21 7.98 -29.60
CA LEU A 448 -9.20 7.41 -30.96
C LEU A 448 -8.19 6.25 -31.10
N ARG A 449 -6.95 6.42 -30.63
CA ARG A 449 -5.95 5.33 -30.64
C ARG A 449 -6.43 4.10 -29.89
N SER A 450 -7.15 4.31 -28.81
CA SER A 450 -7.67 3.24 -27.97
C SER A 450 -8.85 2.46 -28.54
N MET A 451 -9.57 3.06 -29.50
CA MET A 451 -10.59 2.38 -30.30
C MET A 451 -9.98 1.43 -31.34
N GLY A 452 -8.65 1.31 -31.39
CA GLY A 452 -7.94 0.46 -32.36
C GLY A 452 -7.81 1.09 -33.75
N LEU A 453 -8.06 2.40 -33.88
CA LEU A 453 -7.90 3.11 -35.15
C LEU A 453 -6.43 3.20 -35.55
N ARG A 454 -6.12 2.74 -36.77
CA ARG A 454 -4.77 2.84 -37.33
C ARG A 454 -4.49 4.28 -37.77
N THR A 455 -3.33 4.78 -37.37
CA THR A 455 -2.82 6.10 -37.79
C THR A 455 -1.88 5.96 -38.98
N VAL A 456 -1.95 6.92 -39.90
CA VAL A 456 -0.98 7.11 -40.99
C VAL A 456 -0.30 8.45 -40.77
N HIS A 457 1.03 8.45 -40.77
CA HIS A 457 1.79 9.68 -40.65
C HIS A 457 1.76 10.44 -41.98
N GLN A 458 1.45 11.74 -41.91
CA GLN A 458 1.49 12.66 -43.05
C GLN A 458 2.23 13.94 -42.65
N HIS A 459 2.52 14.80 -43.64
CA HIS A 459 3.15 16.11 -43.42
C HIS A 459 2.40 16.99 -42.39
N ARG A 460 1.09 16.80 -42.23
CA ARG A 460 0.25 17.54 -41.26
C ARG A 460 0.11 16.85 -39.90
N GLY A 461 0.81 15.73 -39.68
CA GLY A 461 0.77 14.92 -38.46
C GLY A 461 0.10 13.55 -38.65
N ASN A 462 -0.35 12.95 -37.55
CA ASN A 462 -0.99 11.63 -37.56
C ASN A 462 -2.47 11.74 -37.95
N CYS A 463 -2.84 11.13 -39.06
CA CYS A 463 -4.21 11.05 -39.56
C CYS A 463 -4.82 9.67 -39.31
N TYR A 464 -6.12 9.63 -39.04
CA TYR A 464 -6.90 8.41 -38.83
C TYR A 464 -7.66 8.06 -40.10
N ARG A 465 -7.68 6.77 -40.40
CA ARG A 465 -8.41 6.18 -41.53
C ARG A 465 -9.87 5.93 -41.13
N VAL A 466 -10.79 6.78 -41.58
CA VAL A 466 -12.21 6.72 -41.23
C VAL A 466 -13.11 6.90 -42.45
N VAL A 467 -14.32 6.36 -42.40
CA VAL A 467 -15.39 6.60 -43.36
C VAL A 467 -16.52 7.31 -42.63
N GLU A 468 -17.03 8.40 -43.19
CA GLU A 468 -18.20 9.09 -42.66
C GLU A 468 -19.45 8.29 -43.00
N LYS A 469 -20.33 8.10 -42.03
CA LYS A 469 -21.67 7.58 -42.29
C LYS A 469 -22.49 8.71 -42.91
N GLU A 470 -23.16 8.41 -44.02
CA GLU A 470 -24.18 9.32 -44.55
C GLU A 470 -25.30 9.40 -43.51
N LYS A 471 -25.79 10.62 -43.24
CA LYS A 471 -26.99 10.80 -42.42
C LYS A 471 -28.17 10.39 -43.30
N ASP A 472 -28.88 9.34 -42.90
CA ASP A 472 -30.24 9.09 -43.39
C ASP A 472 -31.18 10.23 -42.98
#